data_AF-A0A085M4G1-F1
#
_entry.id   AF-A0A085M4G1-F1
#
_cell.length_a   1.000
_cell.length_b   1.000
_cell.length_c   1.000
_cell.angle_alpha   90.00
_cell.angle_beta   90.00
_cell.angle_gamma   90.00
#
_symmetry.space_group_name_H-M   'P 1'
#
loop_
_entity.id
_entity.type
_entity.pdbx_description
1 polymer ?
#
loop_
_entity_poly.entity_id
_entity_poly.type
_entity_poly.pdbx_seq_one_letter_code
_entity_poly.pdbx_strand_id
1 'polypeptide(L)'
;MFGQIVVACLKPGHLPLAAKVIQRYAHVPAPPFSQPKPTFEVKLARFIVALSVPLIGILGYQSYRVEKEHENHPRQPYIDYDHLYAHRKARRLPYGDGLRTPFHNPYRNALPGIGYETEDPYVTKMKAEGKEPESH
;
A
#
# COMPACT_ATOMS: atom_id res chain seq x y z
N MET A 1 -27.85 -40.05 -72.90
CA MET A 1 -26.40 -39.84 -73.10
C MET A 1 -25.89 -38.89 -72.04
N PHE A 2 -25.11 -39.43 -71.10
CA PHE A 2 -24.10 -38.82 -70.23
C PHE A 2 -24.48 -37.55 -69.42
N GLY A 3 -24.37 -37.51 -68.09
CA GLY A 3 -23.67 -38.44 -67.21
C GLY A 3 -23.84 -38.05 -65.75
N GLN A 4 -24.15 -39.05 -64.94
CA GLN A 4 -23.71 -39.12 -63.56
C GLN A 4 -22.22 -39.47 -63.58
N ILE A 5 -21.32 -38.55 -63.21
CA ILE A 5 -19.92 -38.89 -62.92
C ILE A 5 -19.43 -38.00 -61.76
N VAL A 6 -19.30 -38.65 -60.59
CA VAL A 6 -18.24 -38.44 -59.59
C VAL A 6 -18.45 -37.32 -58.54
N VAL A 7 -19.35 -37.60 -57.60
CA VAL A 7 -19.09 -37.30 -56.18
C VAL A 7 -18.35 -38.52 -55.62
N ALA A 8 -17.01 -38.54 -55.73
CA ALA A 8 -16.18 -39.55 -55.09
C ALA A 8 -15.40 -38.94 -53.92
N CYS A 9 -15.76 -39.40 -52.72
CA CYS A 9 -14.87 -39.69 -51.60
C CYS A 9 -13.76 -38.67 -51.26
N LEU A 10 -14.08 -37.67 -50.42
CA LEU A 10 -13.08 -37.11 -49.52
C LEU A 10 -13.05 -37.94 -48.23
N LYS A 11 -12.13 -38.90 -48.15
CA LYS A 11 -11.80 -39.65 -46.93
C LYS A 11 -11.29 -38.68 -45.85
N PRO A 12 -11.78 -38.75 -44.60
CA PRO A 12 -11.22 -37.97 -43.49
C PRO A 12 -9.90 -38.64 -43.06
N GLY A 13 -8.75 -38.12 -43.49
CA GLY A 13 -7.48 -38.67 -43.00
C GLY A 13 -6.20 -38.09 -43.60
N HIS A 14 -6.24 -37.51 -44.80
CA HIS A 14 -5.03 -36.92 -45.39
C HIS A 14 -5.35 -35.60 -46.08
N LEU A 15 -5.31 -34.52 -45.28
CA LEU A 15 -5.07 -33.19 -45.83
C LEU A 15 -3.67 -33.19 -46.46
N PRO A 16 -3.53 -32.84 -47.75
CA PRO A 16 -2.22 -32.78 -48.39
C PRO A 16 -1.34 -31.75 -47.67
N LEU A 17 -0.02 -32.00 -47.62
CA LEU A 17 0.97 -31.13 -46.97
C LEU A 17 0.78 -29.64 -47.33
N ALA A 18 0.34 -29.36 -48.56
CA ALA A 18 -0.03 -28.04 -49.07
C ALA A 18 -1.09 -27.32 -48.22
N ALA A 19 -2.11 -28.02 -47.70
CA ALA A 19 -3.12 -27.43 -46.84
C ALA A 19 -2.55 -27.01 -45.48
N LYS A 20 -1.63 -27.80 -44.90
CA LYS A 20 -0.91 -27.44 -43.66
C LYS A 20 0.08 -26.28 -43.88
N VAL A 21 0.66 -26.17 -45.08
CA VAL A 21 1.55 -25.08 -45.46
C VAL A 21 0.78 -23.76 -45.63
N ILE A 22 -0.35 -23.78 -46.34
CA ILE A 22 -1.23 -22.61 -46.51
C ILE A 22 -1.76 -22.12 -45.16
N GLN A 23 -2.12 -23.04 -44.27
CA GLN A 23 -2.60 -22.70 -42.92
C GLN A 23 -1.52 -22.07 -42.03
N ARG A 24 -0.22 -22.34 -42.30
CA ARG A 24 0.91 -21.69 -41.61
C ARG A 24 1.22 -20.28 -42.13
N TYR A 25 0.97 -20.01 -43.42
CA TYR A 25 1.21 -18.69 -44.04
C TYR A 25 -0.02 -17.78 -44.08
N ALA A 26 -1.21 -18.29 -43.74
CA ALA A 26 -2.40 -17.49 -43.50
C ALA A 26 -2.26 -16.71 -42.18
N HIS A 27 -1.37 -15.72 -42.16
CA HIS A 27 -1.36 -14.69 -41.13
C HIS A 27 -2.58 -13.80 -41.36
N VAL A 28 -3.74 -14.21 -40.83
CA VAL A 28 -4.86 -13.30 -40.65
C VAL A 28 -4.34 -12.15 -39.79
N PRO A 29 -4.33 -10.89 -40.28
CA PRO A 29 -3.90 -9.76 -39.47
C PRO A 29 -4.80 -9.73 -38.24
N ALA A 30 -4.20 -9.73 -37.05
CA ALA A 30 -4.96 -9.66 -35.81
C ALA A 30 -5.86 -8.42 -35.86
N PRO A 31 -7.13 -8.51 -35.43
CA PRO A 31 -8.01 -7.36 -35.43
C PRO A 31 -7.37 -6.23 -34.59
N PRO A 32 -7.55 -4.96 -34.96
CA PRO A 32 -6.83 -3.82 -34.38
C PRO A 32 -7.05 -3.60 -32.87
N PHE A 33 -7.91 -4.40 -32.23
CA PHE A 33 -8.23 -4.37 -30.79
C PHE A 33 -8.06 -5.73 -30.10
N SER A 34 -7.26 -6.65 -30.66
CA SER A 34 -6.94 -7.89 -29.95
C SER A 34 -6.10 -7.57 -28.71
N GLN A 35 -6.57 -7.97 -27.53
CA GLN A 35 -5.80 -7.87 -26.31
C GLN A 35 -4.48 -8.63 -26.49
N PRO A 36 -3.31 -8.03 -26.18
CA PRO A 36 -2.06 -8.75 -26.23
C PRO A 36 -2.14 -9.92 -25.25
N LYS A 37 -1.68 -11.09 -25.69
CA LYS A 37 -1.60 -12.25 -24.79
C LYS A 37 -0.69 -11.86 -23.63
N PRO A 38 -1.10 -12.09 -22.36
CA PRO A 38 -0.29 -11.67 -21.24
C PRO A 38 1.03 -12.42 -21.27
N THR A 39 2.12 -11.65 -21.34
CA THR A 39 3.48 -12.17 -21.18
C THR A 39 3.64 -12.75 -19.78
N PHE A 40 4.67 -13.57 -19.59
CA PHE A 40 4.98 -14.16 -18.28
C PHE A 40 5.15 -13.08 -17.20
N GLU A 41 5.75 -11.95 -17.56
CA GLU A 41 5.98 -10.80 -16.68
C GLU A 41 4.66 -10.24 -16.10
N VAL A 42 3.64 -10.06 -16.94
CA VAL A 42 2.33 -9.56 -16.49
C VAL A 42 1.63 -10.56 -15.56
N LYS A 43 1.81 -11.86 -15.82
CA LYS A 43 1.25 -12.91 -14.94
C LYS A 43 1.96 -12.93 -13.59
N LEU A 44 3.29 -12.78 -13.58
CA LEU A 44 4.08 -12.70 -12.36
C LEU A 44 3.74 -11.45 -11.54
N ALA A 45 3.62 -10.29 -12.18
CA ALA A 45 3.23 -9.05 -11.51
C ALA A 45 1.84 -9.16 -10.86
N ARG A 46 0.87 -9.76 -11.56
CA ARG A 46 -0.46 -10.04 -10.99
C ARG A 46 -0.41 -10.97 -9.79
N PHE A 47 0.46 -11.98 -9.82
CA PHE A 47 0.67 -12.88 -8.68
C PHE A 47 1.28 -12.16 -7.48
N ILE A 48 2.28 -11.30 -7.70
CA ILE A 48 2.88 -10.49 -6.63
C ILE A 48 1.85 -9.54 -6.01
N VAL A 49 1.03 -8.88 -6.83
CA VAL A 49 -0.05 -8.01 -6.35
C VAL A 49 -1.09 -8.81 -5.56
N ALA A 50 -1.46 -10.00 -6.02
CA ALA A 50 -2.38 -10.87 -5.30
C ALA A 50 -1.85 -11.29 -3.93
N LEU A 51 -0.53 -11.44 -3.78
CA LEU A 51 0.12 -11.72 -2.49
C LEU A 51 0.33 -10.47 -1.62
N SER A 52 0.56 -9.30 -2.22
CA SER A 52 0.81 -8.08 -1.44
C SER A 52 -0.43 -7.59 -0.71
N VAL A 53 -1.62 -7.76 -1.30
CA VAL A 53 -2.89 -7.32 -0.69
C VAL A 53 -3.14 -7.96 0.69
N PRO A 54 -3.11 -9.30 0.86
CA PRO A 54 -3.30 -9.90 2.17
C PRO A 54 -2.17 -9.54 3.15
N LEU A 55 -0.93 -9.38 2.66
CA LEU A 55 0.20 -8.96 3.50
C LEU A 55 0.00 -7.55 4.08
N ILE A 56 -0.45 -6.59 3.26
CA ILE A 56 -0.80 -5.24 3.71
C ILE A 56 -1.93 -5.29 4.74
N GLY A 57 -2.92 -6.17 4.56
CA GLY A 57 -4.00 -6.36 5.54
C GLY A 57 -3.48 -6.84 6.90
N ILE A 58 -2.57 -7.81 6.91
CA ILE A 58 -1.97 -8.34 8.15
C ILE A 58 -1.13 -7.25 8.84
N LEU A 59 -0.27 -6.55 8.10
CA LEU A 59 0.57 -5.49 8.64
C LEU A 59 -0.27 -4.31 9.15
N GLY A 60 -1.31 -3.92 8.41
CA GLY A 60 -2.25 -2.88 8.82
C GLY A 60 -2.96 -3.24 10.12
N TYR A 61 -3.40 -4.49 10.28
CA TYR A 61 -3.99 -4.95 11.54
C TYR A 61 -3.00 -4.95 12.71
N GLN A 62 -1.75 -5.37 12.49
CA GLN A 62 -0.72 -5.29 13.53
C GLN A 62 -0.42 -3.85 13.93
N SER A 63 -0.22 -2.95 12.97
CA SER A 63 -0.02 -1.52 13.26
C SER A 63 -1.20 -0.91 14.01
N TYR A 64 -2.44 -1.28 13.66
CA TYR A 64 -3.63 -0.84 14.39
C TYR A 64 -3.61 -1.29 15.86
N ARG A 65 -3.25 -2.56 16.12
CA ARG A 65 -3.15 -3.08 17.49
C ARG A 65 -2.09 -2.34 18.30
N VAL A 66 -0.92 -2.09 17.70
CA VAL A 66 0.18 -1.36 18.34
C VAL A 66 -0.21 0.09 18.63
N GLU A 67 -0.88 0.77 17.69
CA GLU A 67 -1.36 2.14 17.94
C GLU A 67 -2.39 2.19 19.08
N LYS A 68 -3.27 1.17 19.17
CA LYS A 68 -4.20 1.04 20.29
C LYS A 68 -3.53 0.78 21.63
N GLU A 69 -2.40 0.10 21.65
CA GLU A 69 -1.58 -0.07 22.85
C GLU A 69 -0.89 1.25 23.25
N HIS A 70 -0.42 2.04 22.28
CA HIS A 70 0.15 3.37 22.54
C HIS A 70 -0.84 4.37 23.15
N GLU A 71 -2.15 4.19 22.96
CA GLU A 71 -3.19 4.99 23.65
C GLU A 71 -3.32 4.64 25.16
N ASN A 72 -2.79 3.49 25.59
CA ASN A 72 -2.89 2.97 26.96
C ASN A 72 -1.62 3.18 27.79
N HIS A 73 -0.63 3.90 27.26
CA HIS A 73 0.60 4.21 28.00
C HIS A 73 0.70 5.73 28.22
N PRO A 74 1.21 6.16 29.39
CA PRO A 74 1.48 7.57 29.62
C PRO A 74 2.54 8.06 28.63
N ARG A 75 2.43 9.33 28.23
CA ARG A 75 3.50 9.95 27.43
C ARG A 75 4.76 10.12 28.29
N GLN A 76 5.91 10.22 27.63
CA GLN A 76 7.17 10.44 28.32
C GLN A 76 7.20 11.80 29.05
N PRO A 77 7.79 11.86 30.26
CA PRO A 77 7.91 13.11 31.01
C PRO A 77 8.74 14.13 30.21
N TYR A 78 8.37 15.40 30.33
CA TYR A 78 9.10 16.48 29.67
C TYR A 78 10.43 16.73 30.37
N ILE A 79 11.52 16.65 29.60
CA ILE A 79 12.86 17.04 30.04
C ILE A 79 13.40 18.05 29.01
N ASP A 80 13.78 19.24 29.48
CA ASP A 80 14.27 20.33 28.61
C ASP A 80 15.71 20.07 28.18
N TYR A 81 15.90 19.14 27.24
CA TYR A 81 17.19 18.87 26.66
C TYR A 81 17.59 19.96 25.67
N ASP A 82 18.78 20.50 25.87
CA ASP A 82 19.36 21.58 25.06
C ASP A 82 19.46 21.29 23.56
N HIS A 83 19.55 20.01 23.18
CA HIS A 83 19.70 19.57 21.79
C HIS A 83 18.35 19.28 21.09
N LEU A 84 17.26 19.03 21.84
CA LEU A 84 15.95 18.74 21.24
C LEU A 84 15.28 19.99 20.66
N TYR A 85 15.57 21.16 21.24
CA TYR A 85 14.92 22.43 20.87
C TYR A 85 15.92 23.43 20.31
N ALA A 86 16.83 22.98 19.42
CA ALA A 86 17.92 23.81 18.89
C ALA A 86 17.45 25.10 18.18
N HIS A 87 16.25 25.09 17.58
CA HIS A 87 15.65 26.27 16.95
C HIS A 87 15.42 27.43 17.95
N ARG A 88 15.20 27.13 19.23
CA ARG A 88 15.13 28.15 20.30
C ARG A 88 16.40 29.00 20.37
N LYS A 89 17.56 28.36 20.18
CA LYS A 89 18.89 29.00 20.35
C LYS A 89 19.39 29.68 19.07
N ALA A 90 19.16 29.07 17.92
CA ALA A 90 19.73 29.56 16.65
C ALA A 90 18.88 30.64 15.98
N ARG A 91 17.59 30.37 15.77
CA ARG A 91 16.65 31.29 15.11
C ARG A 91 15.22 30.78 15.27
N ARG A 92 14.29 31.68 15.59
CA ARG A 92 12.84 31.37 15.56
C ARG A 92 12.39 30.94 14.17
N LEU A 93 11.43 30.03 14.13
CA LEU A 93 10.86 29.54 12.88
C LEU A 93 10.17 30.69 12.12
N PRO A 94 10.21 30.70 10.77
CA PRO A 94 9.70 31.81 9.97
C PRO A 94 8.17 31.84 9.82
N TYR A 95 7.44 31.04 10.60
CA TYR A 95 5.98 30.87 10.52
C TYR A 95 5.37 30.68 11.90
N GLY A 96 4.06 30.95 12.00
CA GLY A 96 3.31 30.86 13.25
C GLY A 96 3.93 31.72 14.36
N ASP A 97 4.03 31.14 15.57
CA ASP A 97 4.60 31.81 16.75
C ASP A 97 6.14 31.74 16.79
N GLY A 98 6.77 31.11 15.80
CA GLY A 98 8.21 30.90 15.72
C GLY A 98 8.78 29.81 16.65
N LEU A 99 7.93 29.20 17.49
CA LEU A 99 8.28 28.09 18.39
C LEU A 99 7.72 26.74 17.92
N ARG A 100 6.52 26.74 17.35
CA ARG A 100 5.82 25.53 16.90
C ARG A 100 6.28 25.11 15.50
N THR A 101 6.51 23.82 15.31
CA THR A 101 6.81 23.26 13.98
C THR A 101 5.54 23.18 13.11
N PRO A 102 5.65 23.02 11.78
CA PRO A 102 4.47 22.91 10.91
C PRO A 102 3.58 21.70 11.25
N PHE A 103 4.19 20.63 11.74
CA PHE A 103 3.52 19.42 12.21
C PHE A 103 3.57 19.35 13.75
N HIS A 104 3.21 20.46 14.40
CA HIS A 104 3.14 20.51 15.86
C HIS A 104 1.91 19.80 16.38
N ASN A 105 2.11 18.78 17.21
CA ASN A 105 1.05 18.15 17.97
C ASN A 105 1.12 18.64 19.42
N PRO A 106 0.14 19.41 19.92
CA PRO A 106 0.18 19.97 21.28
C PRO A 106 0.20 18.89 22.38
N TYR A 107 -0.25 17.69 22.05
CA TYR A 107 -0.22 16.54 22.95
C TYR A 107 1.14 15.83 23.00
N ARG A 108 1.76 15.59 21.83
CA ARG A 108 3.00 14.79 21.72
C ARG A 108 4.29 15.61 21.66
N ASN A 109 4.22 16.88 21.27
CA ASN A 109 5.41 17.73 21.09
C ASN A 109 5.39 18.80 22.18
N ALA A 110 6.36 18.76 23.08
CA ALA A 110 6.52 19.79 24.09
C ALA A 110 7.18 21.05 23.52
N LEU A 111 6.90 22.18 24.14
CA LEU A 111 7.58 23.45 23.85
C LEU A 111 8.77 23.66 24.80
N PRO A 112 9.86 24.29 24.31
CA PRO A 112 11.02 24.58 25.15
C PRO A 112 10.67 25.49 26.32
N GLY A 113 11.02 25.10 27.54
CA GLY A 113 10.82 25.85 28.79
C GLY A 113 9.39 25.85 29.34
N ILE A 114 8.38 25.47 28.56
CA ILE A 114 6.97 25.44 28.98
C ILE A 114 6.50 23.99 29.21
N GLY A 115 7.03 23.04 28.43
CA GLY A 115 6.60 21.65 28.45
C GLY A 115 5.45 21.39 27.49
N TYR A 116 4.67 20.34 27.75
CA TYR A 116 3.53 19.98 26.91
C TYR A 116 2.35 20.94 27.12
N GLU A 117 1.63 21.24 26.03
CA GLU A 117 0.54 22.22 26.07
C GLU A 117 -0.78 21.65 26.61
N THR A 118 -1.02 20.35 26.44
CA THR A 118 -2.21 19.67 26.95
C THR A 118 -1.87 18.69 28.06
N GLU A 119 -2.84 18.42 28.93
CA GLU A 119 -2.76 17.29 29.86
C GLU A 119 -2.69 15.96 29.10
N ASP A 120 -2.11 14.95 29.74
CA ASP A 120 -2.03 13.61 29.17
C ASP A 120 -3.40 12.92 29.27
N PRO A 121 -4.04 12.53 28.15
CA PRO A 121 -5.32 11.83 28.15
C PRO A 121 -5.26 10.49 28.88
N TYR A 122 -4.09 9.83 28.99
CA TYR A 122 -3.93 8.64 29.82
C TYR A 122 -4.19 8.97 31.29
N VAL A 123 -3.59 10.06 31.79
CA VAL A 123 -3.79 10.54 33.16
C VAL A 123 -5.24 10.94 33.39
N THR A 124 -5.87 11.62 32.42
CA THR A 124 -7.29 11.99 32.52
C THR A 124 -8.20 10.75 32.58
N LYS A 125 -7.93 9.72 31.77
CA LYS A 125 -8.67 8.45 31.80
C LYS A 125 -8.49 7.72 33.13
N MET A 126 -7.27 7.61 33.64
CA MET A 126 -6.99 6.95 34.92
C MET A 126 -7.66 7.67 36.10
N LYS A 127 -7.62 9.00 36.10
CA LYS A 127 -8.36 9.83 37.07
C LYS A 127 -9.88 9.58 36.99
N ALA A 128 -10.44 9.45 35.78
CA ALA A 128 -11.86 9.15 35.59
C ALA A 128 -12.24 7.74 36.07
N GLU A 129 -11.32 6.77 35.95
CA GLU A 129 -11.47 5.41 36.47
C GLU A 129 -11.22 5.30 37.99
N GLY A 130 -10.79 6.38 38.65
CA GLY A 130 -10.46 6.39 40.08
C GLY A 130 -9.17 5.64 40.42
N LYS A 131 -8.30 5.39 39.44
CA LYS A 131 -6.99 4.75 39.62
C LYS A 131 -5.90 5.82 39.62
N GLU A 132 -4.90 5.67 40.48
CA GLU A 132 -3.72 6.53 40.38
C GLU A 132 -2.89 6.14 39.14
N PRO A 133 -2.47 7.11 38.32
CA PRO A 133 -1.65 6.83 37.15
C PRO A 133 -0.27 6.34 37.61
N GLU A 134 0.16 5.18 37.09
CA GLU A 134 1.52 4.70 37.32
C GLU A 134 2.54 5.73 36.81
N SER A 135 3.39 6.26 37.71
CA SER A 135 4.52 7.12 37.34
C SER A 135 5.73 6.23 37.04
N HIS A 136 6.11 6.15 35.77
CA HIS A 136 7.38 5.53 35.36
C HIS A 136 8.54 6.52 35.41
#